data_AF-A0A7S2X5W4-F1
#
_entry.id   AF-A0A7S2X5W4-F1
#
_cell.length_a   1.000
_cell.length_b   1.000
_cell.length_c   1.000
_cell.angle_alpha   90.00
_cell.angle_beta   90.00
_cell.angle_gamma   90.00
#
_symmetry.space_group_name_H-M   'P 1'
#
loop_
_entity.id
_entity.type
_entity.pdbx_description
1 polymer ?
#
loop_
_entity_poly.entity_id
_entity_poly.type
_entity_poly.pdbx_seq_one_letter_code
_entity_poly.pdbx_strand_id
1 'polypeptide(L)'
;TINMKFVIAATLAASAAAFAPSKVAQTSTAIKAFEDELGAQPPLGFFDPLGLLNGDVDQERFDRLRYVEIKHGRISQLAFLGQVVTRAGIHLPGSINYAGDSFDSYPNGVAALIGPDSIPTAGLVQLVAFIGLLEIGFMKDVPGTGNEFVGDFRNGYIDFGWDDFDEETKLQKRAIELNNGRAAM
;
A
#
# COMPACT_ATOMS: atom_id res chain seq x y z
N THR A 1 8.20 -71.17 -24.36
CA THR A 1 8.58 -70.09 -25.31
C THR A 1 8.16 -68.68 -24.87
N ILE A 2 7.61 -68.48 -23.65
CA ILE A 2 7.05 -67.19 -23.19
C ILE A 2 8.07 -66.34 -22.39
N ASN A 3 9.13 -66.93 -21.83
CA ASN A 3 10.08 -66.22 -20.95
C ASN A 3 11.05 -65.25 -21.65
N MET A 4 11.45 -65.47 -22.90
CA MET A 4 12.48 -64.63 -23.54
C MET A 4 11.93 -63.31 -24.09
N LYS A 5 10.63 -63.27 -24.40
CA LYS A 5 9.95 -62.05 -24.91
C LYS A 5 9.64 -61.05 -23.80
N PHE A 6 9.39 -61.52 -22.58
CA PHE A 6 9.12 -60.66 -21.42
C PHE A 6 10.36 -59.93 -20.92
N VAL A 7 11.54 -60.57 -20.97
CA VAL A 7 12.81 -59.97 -20.51
C VAL A 7 13.23 -58.81 -21.42
N ILE A 8 13.03 -58.94 -22.74
CA ILE A 8 13.36 -57.89 -23.71
C ILE A 8 12.40 -56.69 -23.57
N ALA A 9 11.12 -56.93 -23.28
CA ALA A 9 10.16 -55.85 -23.03
C ALA A 9 10.48 -55.05 -21.76
N ALA A 10 10.96 -55.73 -20.70
CA ALA A 10 11.32 -55.09 -19.43
C ALA A 10 12.57 -54.20 -19.54
N THR A 11 13.57 -54.59 -20.32
CA THR A 11 14.80 -53.77 -20.53
C THR A 11 14.55 -52.54 -21.39
N LEU A 12 13.64 -52.61 -22.36
CA LEU A 12 13.21 -51.45 -23.16
C LEU A 12 12.40 -50.42 -22.33
N ALA A 13 11.51 -50.90 -21.44
CA ALA A 13 10.75 -50.02 -20.54
C ALA A 13 11.65 -49.33 -19.49
N ALA A 14 12.67 -50.03 -18.98
CA ALA A 14 13.64 -49.45 -18.05
C ALA A 14 14.50 -48.34 -18.70
N SER A 15 14.82 -48.47 -19.99
CA SER A 15 15.58 -47.46 -20.72
C SER A 15 14.76 -46.18 -20.97
N ALA A 16 13.45 -46.27 -21.18
CA ALA A 16 12.58 -45.11 -21.38
C ALA A 16 12.35 -44.27 -20.11
N ALA A 17 12.31 -44.90 -18.93
CA ALA A 17 12.12 -44.20 -17.66
C ALA A 17 13.37 -43.41 -17.21
N ALA A 18 14.57 -43.84 -17.60
CA ALA A 18 15.84 -43.19 -17.26
C ALA A 18 16.10 -41.88 -18.03
N PHE A 19 15.37 -41.65 -19.13
CA PHE A 19 15.45 -40.42 -19.93
C PHE A 19 14.17 -39.58 -19.86
N ALA A 20 13.25 -39.89 -18.95
CA ALA A 20 12.12 -39.01 -18.68
C ALA A 20 12.65 -37.71 -18.05
N PRO A 21 12.30 -36.53 -18.58
CA PRO A 21 12.74 -35.27 -17.99
C PRO A 21 12.22 -35.21 -16.55
N SER A 22 13.14 -35.25 -15.59
CA SER A 22 12.82 -34.95 -14.20
C SER A 22 12.14 -33.60 -14.18
N LYS A 23 10.91 -33.53 -13.64
CA LYS A 23 10.30 -32.25 -13.34
C LYS A 23 11.19 -31.60 -12.30
N VAL A 24 12.09 -30.74 -12.76
CA VAL A 24 12.87 -29.86 -11.90
C VAL A 24 11.84 -29.17 -11.02
N ALA A 25 11.83 -29.49 -9.73
CA ALA A 25 11.03 -28.77 -8.77
C ALA A 25 11.40 -27.30 -8.95
N GLN A 26 10.46 -26.50 -9.46
CA GLN A 26 10.66 -25.08 -9.57
C GLN A 26 10.74 -24.58 -8.13
N THR A 27 11.96 -24.36 -7.65
CA THR A 27 12.17 -23.57 -6.44
C THR A 27 11.51 -22.23 -6.73
N SER A 28 10.39 -21.94 -6.06
CA SER A 28 9.77 -20.63 -6.13
C SER A 28 10.78 -19.65 -5.53
N THR A 29 11.59 -19.03 -6.37
CA THR A 29 12.39 -17.88 -5.96
C THR A 29 11.40 -16.87 -5.39
N ALA A 30 11.66 -16.37 -4.18
CA ALA A 30 10.79 -15.45 -3.44
C ALA A 30 10.23 -14.28 -4.29
N ILE A 31 10.93 -13.93 -5.38
CA ILE A 31 10.48 -12.99 -6.43
C ILE A 31 9.10 -13.34 -7.00
N LYS A 32 8.81 -14.62 -7.27
CA LYS A 32 7.51 -15.04 -7.83
C LYS A 32 6.34 -14.93 -6.85
N ALA A 33 6.61 -14.82 -5.55
CA ALA A 33 5.55 -14.79 -4.54
C ALA A 33 4.83 -13.43 -4.48
N PHE A 34 5.47 -12.34 -4.95
CA PHE A 34 4.94 -10.98 -4.84
C PHE A 34 4.60 -10.35 -6.21
N GLU A 35 4.74 -11.09 -7.31
CA GLU A 35 4.42 -10.61 -8.67
C GLU A 35 2.91 -10.42 -8.90
N ASP A 36 2.07 -11.21 -8.22
CA ASP A 36 0.60 -11.16 -8.29
C ASP A 36 -0.02 -10.29 -7.16
N GLU A 37 0.82 -9.66 -6.33
CA GLU A 37 0.34 -8.85 -5.21
C GLU A 37 -0.24 -7.51 -5.65
N LEU A 38 -1.13 -6.98 -4.81
CA LEU A 38 -1.81 -5.71 -5.03
C LEU A 38 -0.78 -4.62 -5.43
N GLY A 39 -0.99 -3.90 -6.54
CA GLY A 39 -0.10 -2.80 -6.93
C GLY A 39 1.01 -3.14 -7.93
N ALA A 40 1.25 -4.43 -8.24
CA ALA A 40 1.97 -4.81 -9.44
C ALA A 40 1.01 -4.64 -10.64
N GLN A 41 1.11 -3.51 -11.34
CA GLN A 41 0.22 -3.19 -12.47
C GLN A 41 1.01 -2.83 -13.73
N PRO A 42 0.48 -3.11 -14.93
CA PRO A 42 1.02 -2.58 -16.17
C PRO A 42 1.12 -1.05 -16.11
N PRO A 43 2.16 -0.41 -16.67
CA PRO A 43 3.16 -0.97 -17.60
C PRO A 43 4.40 -1.59 -16.96
N LEU A 44 4.63 -1.38 -15.66
CA LEU A 44 5.86 -1.80 -14.99
C LEU A 44 5.78 -3.19 -14.35
N GLY A 45 4.59 -3.65 -13.97
CA GLY A 45 4.41 -4.91 -13.26
C GLY A 45 5.09 -4.87 -11.89
N PHE A 46 5.82 -5.93 -11.53
CA PHE A 46 6.61 -5.99 -10.31
C PHE A 46 7.85 -5.09 -10.43
N PHE A 47 7.89 -4.02 -9.64
CA PHE A 47 8.95 -3.01 -9.69
C PHE A 47 9.72 -2.94 -8.35
N ASP A 48 10.86 -3.65 -8.29
CA ASP A 48 11.80 -3.58 -7.17
C ASP A 48 13.26 -3.46 -7.67
N PRO A 49 13.70 -2.26 -8.08
CA PRO A 49 15.06 -2.05 -8.59
C PRO A 49 16.14 -2.11 -7.49
N LEU A 50 15.76 -1.91 -6.23
CA LEU A 50 16.68 -1.90 -5.09
C LEU A 50 16.77 -3.27 -4.41
N GLY A 51 15.98 -4.24 -4.85
CA GLY A 51 15.97 -5.59 -4.28
C GLY A 51 15.52 -5.61 -2.82
N LEU A 52 14.61 -4.72 -2.43
CA LEU A 52 14.07 -4.67 -1.08
C LEU A 52 13.31 -5.96 -0.71
N LEU A 53 12.83 -6.69 -1.72
CA LEU A 53 12.12 -7.96 -1.63
C LEU A 53 12.99 -9.16 -2.05
N ASN A 54 14.29 -8.97 -2.32
CA ASN A 54 15.22 -10.06 -2.63
C ASN A 54 15.75 -10.74 -1.35
N GLY A 55 15.84 -12.07 -1.36
CA GLY A 55 16.38 -12.89 -0.27
C GLY A 55 15.30 -13.53 0.62
N ASP A 56 15.66 -13.83 1.87
CA ASP A 56 14.74 -14.36 2.90
C ASP A 56 13.87 -13.22 3.47
N VAL A 57 13.01 -12.64 2.63
CA VAL A 57 12.08 -11.59 3.05
C VAL A 57 10.81 -12.23 3.59
N ASP A 58 10.62 -12.11 4.91
CA ASP A 58 9.40 -12.55 5.58
C ASP A 58 8.18 -11.73 5.15
N GLN A 59 7.00 -12.36 5.11
CA GLN A 59 5.72 -11.71 4.81
C GLN A 59 5.49 -10.47 5.68
N GLU A 60 5.90 -10.51 6.95
CA GLU A 60 5.79 -9.39 7.89
C GLU A 60 6.53 -8.14 7.39
N ARG A 61 7.69 -8.31 6.74
CA ARG A 61 8.45 -7.20 6.18
C ARG A 61 7.72 -6.60 4.98
N PHE A 62 7.12 -7.43 4.12
CA PHE A 62 6.31 -6.96 3.00
C PHE A 62 5.07 -6.19 3.50
N ASP A 63 4.34 -6.75 4.46
CA ASP A 63 3.16 -6.11 5.06
C ASP A 63 3.53 -4.75 5.68
N ARG A 64 4.66 -4.67 6.38
CA ARG A 64 5.17 -3.39 6.91
C ARG A 64 5.51 -2.41 5.80
N LEU A 65 6.17 -2.84 4.73
CA LEU A 65 6.48 -1.95 3.59
C LEU A 65 5.20 -1.44 2.92
N ARG A 66 4.21 -2.32 2.75
CA ARG A 66 2.89 -1.96 2.22
C ARG A 66 2.16 -0.96 3.13
N TYR A 67 2.18 -1.19 4.43
CA TYR A 67 1.61 -0.27 5.41
C TYR A 67 2.21 1.14 5.31
N VAL A 68 3.54 1.20 5.23
CA VAL A 68 4.29 2.45 5.09
C VAL A 68 3.92 3.14 3.77
N GLU A 69 3.88 2.40 2.66
CA GLU A 69 3.51 2.92 1.35
C GLU A 69 2.09 3.52 1.33
N ILE A 70 1.11 2.81 1.91
CA ILE A 70 -0.28 3.31 2.00
C ILE A 70 -0.35 4.57 2.86
N LYS A 71 0.34 4.62 4.02
CA LYS A 71 0.33 5.82 4.87
C LYS A 71 0.92 7.03 4.15
N HIS A 72 2.07 6.88 3.49
CA HIS A 72 2.67 7.98 2.74
C HIS A 72 1.81 8.39 1.56
N GLY A 73 1.25 7.44 0.81
CA GLY A 73 0.34 7.70 -0.30
C GLY A 73 -0.90 8.51 0.13
N ARG A 74 -1.54 8.14 1.23
CA ARG A 74 -2.72 8.87 1.77
C ARG A 74 -2.35 10.28 2.21
N ILE A 75 -1.22 10.45 2.89
CA ILE A 75 -0.73 11.78 3.32
C ILE A 75 -0.49 12.66 2.09
N SER A 76 0.18 12.13 1.06
CA SER A 76 0.49 12.87 -0.17
C SER A 76 -0.74 13.20 -1.00
N GLN A 77 -1.74 12.31 -1.07
CA GLN A 77 -3.03 12.62 -1.72
C GLN A 77 -3.72 13.82 -1.08
N LEU A 78 -3.80 13.86 0.25
CA LEU A 78 -4.39 14.98 0.98
C LEU A 78 -3.55 16.26 0.84
N ALA A 79 -2.22 16.13 0.88
CA ALA A 79 -1.31 17.27 0.70
C ALA A 79 -1.42 17.87 -0.71
N PHE A 80 -1.48 17.03 -1.75
CA PHE A 80 -1.63 17.46 -3.14
C PHE A 80 -2.95 18.20 -3.33
N LEU A 81 -4.07 17.61 -2.90
CA LEU A 81 -5.38 18.26 -2.98
C LEU A 81 -5.41 19.58 -2.18
N GLY A 82 -4.84 19.58 -0.97
CA GLY A 82 -4.71 20.78 -0.15
C GLY A 82 -3.94 21.91 -0.85
N GLN A 83 -2.85 21.58 -1.54
CA GLN A 83 -2.11 22.54 -2.36
C GLN A 83 -2.95 23.11 -3.50
N VAL A 84 -3.69 22.26 -4.22
CA VAL A 84 -4.55 22.69 -5.33
C VAL A 84 -5.66 23.63 -4.83
N VAL A 85 -6.33 23.27 -3.74
CA VAL A 85 -7.46 24.04 -3.19
C VAL A 85 -7.01 25.41 -2.65
N THR A 86 -5.95 25.43 -1.85
CA THR A 86 -5.41 26.68 -1.27
C THR A 86 -4.89 27.62 -2.36
N ARG A 87 -4.23 27.08 -3.39
CA ARG A 87 -3.74 27.87 -4.52
C ARG A 87 -4.84 28.34 -5.47
N ALA A 88 -5.98 27.64 -5.50
CA ALA A 88 -7.20 28.10 -6.18
C ALA A 88 -7.90 29.26 -5.44
N GLY A 89 -7.40 29.67 -4.27
CA GLY A 89 -7.97 30.77 -3.48
C GLY A 89 -9.17 30.37 -2.64
N ILE A 90 -9.45 29.07 -2.52
CA ILE A 90 -10.58 28.57 -1.74
C ILE A 90 -10.13 28.43 -0.28
N HIS A 91 -10.65 29.31 0.57
CA HIS A 91 -10.36 29.34 2.00
C HIS A 91 -11.66 29.22 2.80
N LEU A 92 -11.55 28.79 4.05
CA LEU A 92 -12.68 28.78 4.96
C LEU A 92 -13.11 30.22 5.28
N PRO A 93 -14.42 30.52 5.34
CA PRO A 93 -14.88 31.84 5.75
C PRO A 93 -14.64 32.04 7.25
N GLY A 94 -14.27 33.25 7.65
CA GLY A 94 -14.10 33.66 9.05
C GLY A 94 -12.65 33.88 9.46
N SER A 95 -12.43 33.99 10.78
CA SER A 95 -11.11 34.23 11.36
C SER A 95 -10.51 32.94 11.93
N ILE A 96 -9.23 32.71 11.68
CA ILE A 96 -8.50 31.56 12.22
C ILE A 96 -8.20 31.73 13.72
N ASN A 97 -8.15 32.97 14.19
CA ASN A 97 -7.78 33.32 15.56
C ASN A 97 -8.71 34.37 16.16
N TYR A 98 -8.58 34.57 17.46
CA TYR A 98 -9.31 35.60 18.20
C TYR A 98 -8.83 37.03 17.91
N ALA A 99 -7.71 37.20 17.20
CA ALA A 99 -7.21 38.52 16.78
C ALA A 99 -7.94 39.05 15.53
N GLY A 100 -8.69 38.19 14.83
CA GLY A 100 -9.48 38.54 13.67
C GLY A 100 -8.80 38.24 12.32
N ASP A 101 -7.61 37.63 12.32
CA ASP A 101 -6.91 37.27 11.08
C ASP A 101 -7.72 36.24 10.29
N SER A 102 -7.97 36.52 9.02
CA SER A 102 -8.78 35.69 8.13
C SER A 102 -7.94 34.53 7.54
N PHE A 103 -8.60 33.45 7.10
CA PHE A 103 -7.88 32.29 6.56
C PHE A 103 -7.11 32.57 5.26
N ASP A 104 -7.51 33.59 4.51
CA ASP A 104 -6.86 34.04 3.27
C ASP A 104 -5.65 34.96 3.51
N SER A 105 -5.43 35.43 4.75
CA SER A 105 -4.28 36.27 5.07
C SER A 105 -2.96 35.50 5.17
N TYR A 106 -3.03 34.16 5.25
CA TYR A 106 -1.86 33.30 5.36
C TYR A 106 -1.34 32.88 3.98
N PRO A 107 -0.01 32.78 3.80
CA PRO A 107 0.59 32.41 2.53
C PRO A 107 0.35 30.93 2.21
N ASN A 108 0.43 30.56 0.94
CA ASN A 108 0.22 29.18 0.49
C ASN A 108 1.47 28.30 0.65
N GLY A 109 1.25 27.00 0.83
CA GLY A 109 2.30 25.97 0.81
C GLY A 109 3.27 26.05 1.98
N VAL A 110 4.56 25.83 1.71
CA VAL A 110 5.60 25.77 2.75
C VAL A 110 5.70 27.08 3.52
N ALA A 111 5.39 28.21 2.89
CA ALA A 111 5.36 29.51 3.55
C ALA A 111 4.30 29.59 4.66
N ALA A 112 3.20 28.83 4.56
CA ALA A 112 2.19 28.78 5.62
C ALA A 112 2.73 28.15 6.92
N LEU A 113 3.73 27.28 6.80
CA LEU A 113 4.32 26.54 7.93
C LEU A 113 5.54 27.23 8.52
N ILE A 114 6.44 27.77 7.69
CA ILE A 114 7.74 28.31 8.13
C ILE A 114 8.03 29.73 7.62
N GLY A 115 7.09 30.35 6.91
CA GLY A 115 7.26 31.70 6.38
C GLY A 115 7.15 32.81 7.44
N PRO A 116 7.47 34.05 7.06
CA PRO A 116 7.39 35.21 7.95
C PRO A 116 5.95 35.46 8.45
N ASP A 117 4.95 35.18 7.62
CA ASP A 117 3.52 35.29 7.94
C ASP A 117 2.87 33.91 8.16
N SER A 118 3.60 32.98 8.80
CA SER A 118 3.13 31.61 9.03
C SER A 118 2.04 31.51 10.11
N ILE A 119 1.36 30.37 10.13
CA ILE A 119 0.39 30.03 11.17
C ILE A 119 1.08 30.06 12.54
N PRO A 120 0.46 30.63 13.58
CA PRO A 120 1.05 30.69 14.92
C PRO A 120 1.51 29.31 15.41
N THR A 121 2.69 29.24 16.04
CA THR A 121 3.28 27.99 16.52
C THR A 121 2.34 27.20 17.44
N ALA A 122 1.53 27.88 18.26
CA ALA A 122 0.55 27.23 19.12
C ALA A 122 -0.50 26.43 18.34
N GLY A 123 -0.96 26.95 17.19
CA GLY A 123 -1.90 26.25 16.30
C GLY A 123 -1.24 25.04 15.62
N LEU A 124 0.02 25.18 15.19
CA LEU A 124 0.78 24.06 14.63
C LEU A 124 0.99 22.94 15.67
N VAL A 125 1.32 23.29 16.92
CA VAL A 125 1.47 22.30 18.00
C VAL A 125 0.15 21.60 18.31
N GLN A 126 -0.99 22.31 18.31
CA GLN A 126 -2.30 21.69 18.49
C GLN A 126 -2.61 20.69 17.37
N LEU A 127 -2.32 21.06 16.11
CA LEU A 127 -2.52 20.18 14.96
C LEU A 127 -1.64 18.93 15.05
N VAL A 128 -0.35 19.09 15.33
CA VAL A 128 0.59 17.95 15.45
C VAL A 128 0.24 17.06 16.64
N ALA A 129 -0.14 17.65 17.79
CA ALA A 129 -0.55 16.88 18.96
C ALA A 129 -1.83 16.08 18.69
N PHE A 130 -2.80 16.67 17.98
CA PHE A 130 -4.03 15.98 17.61
C PHE A 130 -3.77 14.84 16.62
N ILE A 131 -2.95 15.07 15.58
CA ILE A 131 -2.54 14.02 14.65
C ILE A 131 -1.79 12.90 15.39
N GLY A 132 -0.87 13.25 16.30
CA GLY A 132 -0.15 12.28 17.12
C GLY A 132 -1.08 11.44 17.99
N LEU A 133 -2.11 12.06 18.58
CA LEU A 133 -3.14 11.34 19.33
C LEU A 133 -3.93 10.37 18.44
N LEU A 134 -4.32 10.80 17.23
CA LEU A 134 -5.01 9.92 16.27
C LEU A 134 -4.12 8.75 15.83
N GLU A 135 -2.84 9.00 15.56
CA GLU A 135 -1.86 7.98 15.15
C GLU A 135 -1.61 6.93 16.26
N ILE A 136 -1.66 7.34 17.53
CA ILE A 136 -1.44 6.43 18.67
C ILE A 136 -2.73 5.68 19.06
N GLY A 137 -3.88 6.35 19.00
CA GLY A 137 -5.13 5.86 19.57
C GLY A 137 -6.13 5.26 18.58
N PHE A 138 -6.15 5.72 17.33
CA PHE A 138 -7.23 5.41 16.37
C PHE A 138 -6.73 4.83 15.04
N MET A 139 -5.67 5.41 14.45
CA MET A 139 -5.11 5.03 13.14
C MET A 139 -4.05 3.93 13.26
N LYS A 140 -4.38 2.90 14.05
CA LYS A 140 -3.60 1.67 14.20
C LYS A 140 -4.46 0.50 13.77
N ASP A 141 -3.80 -0.47 13.14
CA ASP A 141 -4.38 -1.77 12.90
C ASP A 141 -4.53 -2.49 14.26
N VAL A 142 -5.77 -2.66 14.72
CA VAL A 142 -6.08 -3.34 15.99
C VAL A 142 -6.37 -4.81 15.68
N PRO A 143 -5.54 -5.76 16.14
CA PRO A 143 -5.78 -7.17 15.89
C PRO A 143 -7.14 -7.60 16.46
N GLY A 144 -7.98 -8.22 15.63
CA GLY A 144 -9.28 -8.76 16.05
C GLY A 144 -10.49 -7.85 15.86
N THR A 145 -10.35 -6.67 15.24
CA THR A 145 -11.47 -5.76 14.94
C THR A 145 -12.06 -5.91 13.53
N GLY A 146 -11.81 -7.05 12.87
CA GLY A 146 -12.35 -7.32 11.53
C GLY A 146 -11.58 -6.65 10.38
N ASN A 147 -10.32 -6.26 10.60
CA ASN A 147 -9.48 -5.65 9.57
C ASN A 147 -9.17 -6.69 8.49
N GLU A 148 -9.63 -6.44 7.26
CA GLU A 148 -9.51 -7.38 6.13
C GLU A 148 -8.12 -7.32 5.48
N PHE A 149 -7.40 -6.21 5.65
CA PHE A 149 -6.09 -6.00 5.04
C PHE A 149 -5.25 -4.94 5.77
N VAL A 150 -3.94 -4.96 5.50
CA VAL A 150 -2.97 -4.00 6.04
C VAL A 150 -3.35 -2.56 5.70
N GLY A 151 -3.54 -1.72 6.72
CA GLY A 151 -3.91 -0.31 6.55
C GLY A 151 -5.42 -0.05 6.50
N ASP A 152 -6.24 -1.05 6.85
CA ASP A 152 -7.66 -0.86 7.13
C ASP A 152 -7.85 -0.18 8.50
N PHE A 153 -8.02 1.14 8.49
CA PHE A 153 -8.24 1.94 9.71
C PHE A 153 -9.72 2.07 10.08
N ARG A 154 -10.62 1.38 9.37
CA ARG A 154 -12.05 1.40 9.71
C ARG A 154 -12.26 0.75 11.07
N ASN A 155 -11.46 -0.25 11.43
CA ASN A 155 -11.53 -0.97 12.71
C ASN A 155 -12.97 -1.40 13.08
N GLY A 156 -13.81 -1.67 12.07
CA GLY A 156 -15.25 -1.97 12.21
C GLY A 156 -16.16 -0.80 12.65
N TYR A 157 -15.64 0.42 12.82
CA TYR A 157 -16.39 1.58 13.29
C TYR A 157 -17.09 2.38 12.19
N ILE A 158 -16.57 2.32 10.96
CA ILE A 158 -17.05 3.12 9.83
C ILE A 158 -17.15 2.21 8.62
N ASP A 159 -18.38 1.88 8.22
CA ASP A 159 -18.67 1.21 6.97
C ASP A 159 -19.43 2.16 6.03
N PHE A 160 -18.77 2.54 4.93
CA PHE A 160 -19.37 3.32 3.85
C PHE A 160 -19.86 2.40 2.72
N GLY A 161 -20.43 1.24 3.08
CA GLY A 161 -20.85 0.19 2.14
C GLY A 161 -19.66 -0.52 1.49
N TRP A 162 -18.53 -0.59 2.21
CA TRP A 162 -17.36 -1.35 1.74
C TRP A 162 -17.63 -2.85 1.74
N ASP A 163 -18.39 -3.31 2.74
CA ASP A 163 -18.69 -4.73 2.94
C ASP A 163 -19.67 -5.25 1.88
N ASP A 164 -20.38 -4.36 1.18
CA ASP A 164 -21.30 -4.68 0.07
C ASP A 164 -20.59 -4.89 -1.29
N PHE A 165 -19.31 -4.52 -1.41
CA PHE A 165 -18.56 -4.72 -2.66
C PHE A 165 -18.08 -6.15 -2.85
N ASP A 166 -18.04 -6.60 -4.10
CA ASP A 166 -17.38 -7.83 -4.50
C ASP A 166 -15.86 -7.73 -4.32
N GLU A 167 -15.21 -8.88 -4.13
CA GLU A 167 -13.77 -8.96 -3.87
C GLU A 167 -12.92 -8.41 -5.03
N GLU A 168 -13.38 -8.53 -6.28
CA GLU A 168 -12.69 -7.96 -7.44
C GLU A 168 -12.73 -6.43 -7.42
N THR A 169 -13.89 -5.84 -7.15
CA THR A 169 -14.03 -4.39 -6.97
C THR A 169 -13.21 -3.87 -5.78
N LYS A 170 -13.19 -4.60 -4.66
CA LYS A 170 -12.34 -4.24 -3.50
C LYS A 170 -10.86 -4.20 -3.91
N LEU A 171 -10.37 -5.23 -4.61
CA LEU A 171 -8.99 -5.28 -5.12
C LEU A 171 -8.70 -4.14 -6.10
N GLN A 172 -9.61 -3.88 -7.04
CA GLN A 172 -9.46 -2.80 -8.01
C GLN A 172 -9.36 -1.43 -7.33
N LYS A 173 -10.28 -1.14 -6.39
CA LYS A 173 -10.30 0.13 -5.66
C LYS A 173 -9.06 0.34 -4.80
N ARG A 174 -8.58 -0.71 -4.13
CA ARG A 174 -7.32 -0.67 -3.37
C ARG A 174 -6.12 -0.41 -4.28
N ALA A 175 -6.12 -0.96 -5.49
CA ALA A 175 -5.04 -0.73 -6.43
C ALA A 175 -5.07 0.71 -7.00
N ILE A 176 -6.27 1.25 -7.24
CA ILE A 176 -6.47 2.66 -7.60
C ILE A 176 -5.97 3.57 -6.48
N GLU A 177 -6.32 3.29 -5.23
CA GLU A 177 -5.85 4.04 -4.07
C GLU A 177 -4.32 4.07 -4.01
N LEU A 178 -3.69 2.90 -4.11
CA LEU A 178 -2.24 2.77 -4.06
C LEU A 178 -1.55 3.55 -5.18
N ASN A 179 -2.04 3.43 -6.42
CA ASN A 179 -1.45 4.12 -7.57
C ASN A 179 -1.69 5.62 -7.56
N ASN A 180 -2.86 6.08 -7.10
CA ASN A 180 -3.08 7.50 -6.86
C ASN A 180 -2.17 8.02 -5.75
N GLY A 181 -1.90 7.20 -4.72
CA GLY A 181 -0.95 7.52 -3.66
C GLY A 181 0.47 7.65 -4.20
N ARG A 182 0.91 6.71 -5.02
CA ARG A 182 2.20 6.74 -5.73
C ARG A 182 2.35 7.95 -6.65
N ALA A 183 1.28 8.35 -7.34
CA ALA A 183 1.30 9.51 -8.23
C ALA A 183 1.25 10.85 -7.50
N ALA A 184 0.71 10.88 -6.27
CA ALA A 184 0.62 12.09 -5.46
C ALA A 184 1.90 12.37 -4.65
N MET A 185 2.73 11.35 -4.38
CA MET A 185 4.05 11.47 -3.75
C MET A 185 5.07 12.10 -4.69
#